data_AF-A0A809RVS8-F1
#
_entry.id   AF-A0A809RVS8-F1
#
_cell.length_a   1.000
_cell.length_b   1.000
_cell.length_c   1.000
_cell.angle_alpha   90.00
_cell.angle_beta   90.00
_cell.angle_gamma   90.00
#
_symmetry.space_group_name_H-M   'P 1'
#
loop_
_entity.id
_entity.type
_entity.pdbx_description
1 polymer ?
#
loop_
_entity_poly.entity_id
_entity_poly.type
_entity_poly.pdbx_seq_one_letter_code
_entity_poly.pdbx_strand_id
1 'polypeptide(L)'
;MIKIKKDKLTNEAKEFLSFDIDIIKTNRNEILFRFNTKYLVRLKQLIFKIQRIYFNNVFDFDEILNISYFEVLEILKTEREHKVIPYENYFWKTLKYKILNYFNVNYNTQNKFETKVSYNLINLKKLQSKIYQENISAENYKNLAYQKIEKLKTYLNDQELCYIESYLNNSKPKEYNFYSTSKINEILHNIKEKYNKYI
;
A
#
# COMPACT_ATOMS: atom_id res chain seq x y z
N MET A 1 25.64 5.52 -18.56
CA MET A 1 25.58 4.07 -18.85
C MET A 1 24.69 3.41 -17.80
N ILE A 2 23.44 3.05 -18.15
CA ILE A 2 22.45 2.52 -17.20
C ILE A 2 22.86 1.08 -16.84
N LYS A 3 23.23 0.84 -15.57
CA LYS A 3 23.49 -0.52 -15.05
C LYS A 3 22.16 -1.28 -15.00
N ILE A 4 21.89 -2.09 -16.02
CA ILE A 4 20.77 -3.03 -16.02
C ILE A 4 21.00 -4.04 -14.89
N LYS A 5 20.09 -4.10 -13.92
CA LYS A 5 20.09 -5.11 -12.84
C LYS A 5 20.08 -6.50 -13.48
N LYS A 6 21.11 -7.30 -13.17
CA LYS A 6 21.29 -8.67 -13.67
C LYS A 6 20.53 -9.61 -12.74
N ASP A 7 19.59 -10.37 -13.28
CA ASP A 7 18.84 -11.36 -12.51
C ASP A 7 19.50 -12.75 -12.66
N LYS A 8 19.72 -13.46 -11.55
CA LYS A 8 20.29 -14.81 -11.54
C LYS A 8 19.15 -15.83 -11.51
N LEU A 9 19.03 -16.65 -12.56
CA LEU A 9 18.05 -17.72 -12.66
C LEU A 9 18.54 -18.98 -11.93
N THR A 10 17.61 -19.74 -11.35
CA THR A 10 17.88 -21.07 -10.79
C THR A 10 18.12 -22.09 -11.92
N ASN A 11 18.80 -23.20 -11.63
CA ASN A 11 19.07 -24.24 -12.65
C ASN A 11 17.78 -24.87 -13.17
N GLU A 12 16.82 -25.15 -12.28
CA GLU A 12 15.51 -25.67 -12.65
C GLU A 12 14.72 -24.68 -13.53
N ALA A 13 14.84 -23.37 -13.26
CA ALA A 13 14.26 -22.33 -14.12
C ALA A 13 14.91 -22.29 -15.51
N LYS A 14 16.22 -22.50 -15.59
CA LYS A 14 16.94 -22.59 -16.87
C LYS A 14 16.48 -23.79 -17.68
N GLU A 15 16.36 -24.95 -17.06
CA GLU A 15 15.84 -26.17 -17.69
C GLU A 15 14.40 -25.98 -18.16
N PHE A 16 13.54 -25.44 -17.30
CA PHE A 16 12.14 -25.12 -17.60
C PHE A 16 11.99 -24.20 -18.82
N LEU A 17 12.82 -23.17 -18.91
CA LEU A 17 12.84 -22.25 -20.04
C LEU A 17 13.67 -22.74 -21.23
N SER A 18 14.38 -23.88 -21.10
CA SER A 18 15.40 -24.35 -22.05
C SER A 18 16.41 -23.27 -22.41
N PHE A 19 17.02 -22.67 -21.39
CA PHE A 19 18.25 -21.91 -21.57
C PHE A 19 19.40 -22.88 -21.80
N ASP A 20 20.08 -22.73 -22.94
CA ASP A 20 21.42 -23.30 -23.08
C ASP A 20 22.32 -22.68 -22.01
N ILE A 21 23.07 -23.55 -21.35
CA ILE A 21 23.70 -23.32 -20.04
C ILE A 21 24.74 -22.17 -20.07
N ASP A 22 25.12 -21.69 -21.25
CA ASP A 22 26.19 -20.71 -21.46
C ASP A 22 25.77 -19.25 -21.74
N ILE A 23 24.48 -18.89 -21.62
CA ILE A 23 24.10 -17.47 -21.77
C ILE A 23 24.37 -16.70 -20.47
N ILE A 24 25.61 -16.23 -20.32
CA ILE A 24 26.18 -15.57 -19.13
C ILE A 24 25.47 -14.24 -18.76
N LYS A 25 24.54 -13.70 -19.55
CA LYS A 25 23.85 -12.42 -19.24
C LYS A 25 22.45 -12.33 -19.85
N THR A 26 21.43 -12.87 -19.18
CA THR A 26 20.05 -12.77 -19.67
C THR A 26 19.37 -11.51 -19.15
N ASN A 27 18.90 -10.65 -20.06
CA ASN A 27 18.06 -9.49 -19.72
C ASN A 27 16.63 -9.97 -19.36
N ARG A 28 15.92 -9.24 -18.49
CA ARG A 28 14.51 -9.52 -18.13
C ARG A 28 13.62 -9.73 -19.35
N ASN A 29 13.79 -8.88 -20.37
CA ASN A 29 13.01 -8.97 -21.60
C ASN A 29 13.27 -10.27 -22.36
N GLU A 30 14.50 -10.77 -22.36
CA GLU A 30 14.86 -12.05 -22.99
C GLU A 30 14.25 -13.24 -22.24
N ILE A 31 14.23 -13.18 -20.90
CA ILE A 31 13.57 -14.19 -20.05
C ILE A 31 12.07 -14.23 -20.37
N LEU A 32 11.40 -13.07 -20.39
CA LEU A 32 9.98 -12.97 -20.69
C LEU A 32 9.66 -13.37 -22.14
N PHE A 33 10.53 -13.02 -23.09
CA PHE A 33 10.39 -13.43 -24.48
C PHE A 33 10.36 -14.95 -24.59
N ARG A 34 11.36 -15.66 -24.05
CA ARG A 34 11.40 -17.13 -24.07
C ARG A 34 10.24 -17.78 -23.34
N PHE A 35 9.86 -17.21 -22.19
CA PHE A 35 8.68 -17.66 -21.47
C PHE A 35 7.43 -17.56 -22.35
N ASN A 36 7.24 -16.43 -23.03
CA ASN A 36 6.10 -16.22 -23.91
C ASN A 36 6.10 -17.14 -25.12
N THR A 37 7.26 -17.39 -25.74
CA THR A 37 7.37 -18.32 -26.87
C THR A 37 6.84 -19.72 -26.52
N LYS A 38 7.02 -20.16 -25.28
CA LYS A 38 6.56 -21.48 -24.82
C LYS A 38 5.17 -21.46 -24.18
N TYR A 39 4.86 -20.44 -23.41
CA TYR A 39 3.79 -20.49 -22.42
C TYR A 39 2.75 -19.38 -22.55
N LEU A 40 2.83 -18.50 -23.55
CA LEU A 40 1.91 -17.38 -23.70
C LEU A 40 0.44 -17.82 -23.70
N VAL A 41 0.09 -18.87 -24.45
CA VAL A 41 -1.29 -19.38 -24.51
C VAL A 41 -1.79 -19.79 -23.12
N ARG A 42 -0.97 -20.53 -22.38
CA ARG A 42 -1.31 -21.00 -21.02
C ARG A 42 -1.38 -19.84 -20.02
N LEU A 43 -0.51 -18.84 -20.16
CA LEU A 43 -0.56 -17.63 -19.37
C LEU A 43 -1.86 -16.85 -19.63
N LYS A 44 -2.25 -16.66 -20.89
CA LYS A 44 -3.52 -16.01 -21.24
C LYS A 44 -4.72 -16.75 -20.65
N GLN A 45 -4.73 -18.08 -20.71
CA GLN A 45 -5.77 -18.90 -20.08
C GLN A 45 -5.83 -18.71 -18.57
N LEU A 46 -4.68 -18.58 -17.89
CA LEU A 46 -4.63 -18.28 -16.46
C LEU A 46 -5.21 -16.90 -16.16
N ILE A 47 -4.84 -15.88 -16.96
CA ILE A 47 -5.35 -14.52 -16.81
C ILE A 47 -6.88 -14.48 -16.95
N PHE A 48 -7.44 -15.12 -17.98
CA PHE A 48 -8.89 -15.20 -18.17
C PHE A 48 -9.60 -15.90 -17.01
N LYS A 49 -9.00 -16.96 -16.45
CA LYS A 49 -9.53 -17.63 -15.25
C LYS A 49 -9.55 -16.70 -14.04
N ILE A 50 -8.52 -15.89 -13.86
CA ILE A 50 -8.41 -14.93 -12.76
C ILE A 50 -9.44 -13.81 -12.94
N GLN A 51 -9.54 -13.24 -14.14
CA GLN A 51 -10.51 -12.20 -14.46
C GLN A 51 -11.96 -12.67 -14.20
N ARG A 52 -12.28 -13.92 -14.56
CA ARG A 52 -13.59 -14.51 -14.32
C ARG A 52 -13.94 -14.65 -12.83
N ILE A 53 -12.95 -14.77 -11.94
CA ILE A 53 -13.19 -14.91 -10.49
C ILE A 53 -13.70 -13.60 -9.89
N TYR A 54 -13.24 -12.44 -10.36
CA TYR A 54 -13.54 -11.14 -9.76
C TYR A 54 -14.73 -10.41 -10.41
N PHE A 55 -15.60 -11.12 -11.12
CA PHE A 55 -16.60 -10.57 -12.06
C PHE A 55 -15.93 -9.81 -13.23
N ASN A 56 -16.48 -9.96 -14.44
CA ASN A 56 -15.88 -9.40 -15.67
C ASN A 56 -15.61 -7.89 -15.53
N ASN A 57 -14.41 -7.46 -15.93
CA ASN A 57 -13.96 -6.06 -16.03
C ASN A 57 -13.65 -5.31 -14.72
N VAL A 58 -13.51 -5.98 -13.57
CA VAL A 58 -12.97 -5.30 -12.37
C VAL A 58 -11.48 -4.99 -12.52
N PHE A 59 -10.74 -5.92 -13.13
CA PHE A 59 -9.32 -5.74 -13.46
C PHE A 59 -9.12 -5.91 -14.96
N ASP A 60 -8.33 -5.02 -15.54
CA ASP A 60 -8.00 -5.06 -16.95
C ASP A 60 -7.07 -6.22 -17.27
N PHE A 61 -7.20 -6.78 -18.47
CA PHE A 61 -6.35 -7.89 -18.91
C PHE A 61 -4.86 -7.54 -18.81
N ASP A 62 -4.50 -6.31 -19.22
CA ASP A 62 -3.12 -5.82 -19.20
C ASP A 62 -2.59 -5.63 -17.78
N GLU A 63 -3.44 -5.28 -16.82
CA GLU A 63 -3.06 -5.18 -15.42
C GLU A 63 -2.68 -6.57 -14.86
N ILE A 64 -3.53 -7.56 -15.09
CA ILE A 64 -3.27 -8.94 -14.66
C ILE A 64 -2.02 -9.49 -15.38
N LEU A 65 -1.86 -9.17 -16.66
CA LEU A 65 -0.69 -9.57 -17.45
C LEU A 65 0.62 -8.99 -16.88
N ASN A 66 0.64 -7.70 -16.56
CA ASN A 66 1.81 -7.03 -16.01
C ASN A 66 2.23 -7.61 -14.65
N ILE A 67 1.27 -7.83 -13.76
CA ILE A 67 1.52 -8.50 -12.48
C ILE A 67 2.00 -9.93 -12.69
N SER A 68 1.42 -10.64 -13.66
CA SER A 68 1.87 -11.99 -13.99
C SER A 68 3.33 -12.02 -14.45
N TYR A 69 3.76 -11.09 -15.31
CA TYR A 69 5.16 -11.02 -15.74
C TYR A 69 6.12 -10.67 -14.61
N PHE A 70 5.72 -9.78 -13.71
CA PHE A 70 6.50 -9.51 -12.51
C PHE A 70 6.70 -10.79 -11.68
N GLU A 71 5.62 -11.53 -11.41
CA GLU A 71 5.69 -12.75 -10.60
C GLU A 71 6.42 -13.90 -11.29
N VAL A 72 6.31 -14.02 -12.62
CA VAL A 72 7.11 -14.97 -13.42
C VAL A 72 8.59 -14.72 -13.16
N LEU A 73 9.05 -13.47 -13.25
CA LEU A 73 10.46 -13.15 -13.01
C LEU A 73 10.90 -13.49 -11.59
N GLU A 74 10.07 -13.19 -10.58
CA GLU A 74 10.41 -13.47 -9.18
C GLU A 74 10.47 -14.97 -8.89
N ILE A 75 9.53 -15.78 -9.41
CA ILE A 75 9.52 -17.24 -9.21
C ILE A 75 10.76 -17.88 -9.85
N LEU A 76 11.15 -17.44 -11.05
CA LEU A 76 12.30 -18.01 -11.76
C LEU A 76 13.64 -17.77 -11.05
N LYS A 77 13.73 -16.71 -10.24
CA LYS A 77 14.91 -16.37 -9.42
C LYS A 77 14.91 -17.03 -8.05
N THR A 78 13.74 -17.48 -7.58
CA THR A 78 13.58 -17.99 -6.23
C THR A 78 13.91 -19.48 -6.18
N GLU A 79 14.83 -19.87 -5.30
CA GLU A 79 15.06 -21.28 -5.00
C GLU A 79 13.86 -21.85 -4.25
N ARG A 80 13.31 -22.96 -4.74
CA ARG A 80 12.15 -23.60 -4.11
C ARG A 80 12.59 -24.46 -2.93
N GLU A 81 11.82 -24.40 -1.85
CA GLU A 81 12.09 -25.18 -0.62
C GLU A 81 11.80 -26.68 -0.81
N HIS A 82 10.75 -27.02 -1.57
CA HIS A 82 10.29 -28.40 -1.74
C HIS A 82 10.55 -28.93 -3.16
N LYS A 83 11.59 -29.75 -3.30
CA LYS A 83 12.00 -30.35 -4.59
C LYS A 83 11.18 -31.58 -5.01
N VAL A 84 10.28 -32.06 -4.16
CA VAL A 84 9.48 -33.29 -4.39
C VAL A 84 8.49 -33.14 -5.55
N ILE A 85 7.94 -31.94 -5.75
CA ILE A 85 6.95 -31.67 -6.81
C ILE A 85 7.69 -31.38 -8.12
N PRO A 86 7.19 -31.72 -9.32
CA PRO A 86 7.78 -31.25 -10.58
C PRO A 86 7.86 -29.72 -10.65
N TYR A 87 8.96 -29.16 -11.17
CA TYR A 87 9.19 -27.71 -11.21
C TYR A 87 8.06 -26.96 -11.93
N GLU A 88 7.60 -27.48 -13.07
CA GLU A 88 6.48 -26.89 -13.81
C GLU A 88 5.19 -26.79 -12.96
N ASN A 89 4.86 -27.85 -12.20
CA ASN A 89 3.68 -27.84 -11.33
C ASN A 89 3.84 -26.84 -10.19
N TYR A 90 5.03 -26.79 -9.58
CA TYR A 90 5.36 -25.79 -8.58
C TYR A 90 5.22 -24.37 -9.15
N PHE A 91 5.78 -24.12 -10.33
CA PHE A 91 5.78 -22.81 -10.98
C PHE A 91 4.35 -22.32 -11.23
N TRP A 92 3.52 -23.11 -11.92
CA TRP A 92 2.16 -22.69 -12.26
C TRP A 92 1.25 -22.55 -11.04
N LYS A 93 1.41 -23.42 -10.05
CA LYS A 93 0.66 -23.33 -8.79
C LYS A 93 1.04 -22.04 -8.06
N THR A 94 2.34 -21.76 -7.92
CA THR A 94 2.85 -20.58 -7.23
C THR A 94 2.42 -19.29 -7.95
N LEU A 95 2.58 -19.24 -9.27
CA LEU A 95 2.17 -18.09 -10.09
C LEU A 95 0.69 -17.79 -9.90
N LYS A 96 -0.18 -18.81 -9.99
CA LYS A 96 -1.62 -18.65 -9.76
C LYS A 96 -1.93 -18.08 -8.37
N TYR A 97 -1.33 -18.63 -7.31
CA TYR A 97 -1.60 -18.15 -5.95
C TYR A 97 -1.11 -16.73 -5.73
N LYS A 98 0.07 -16.37 -6.22
CA LYS A 98 0.60 -15.02 -6.07
C LYS A 98 -0.26 -13.96 -6.76
N ILE A 99 -0.66 -14.22 -8.01
CA ILE A 99 -1.56 -13.31 -8.74
C ILE A 99 -2.91 -13.20 -8.03
N LEU A 100 -3.49 -14.33 -7.61
CA LEU A 100 -4.76 -14.32 -6.86
C LEU A 100 -4.64 -13.55 -5.54
N ASN A 101 -3.57 -13.72 -4.79
CA ASN A 101 -3.36 -13.02 -3.53
C ASN A 101 -3.26 -11.51 -3.75
N TYR A 102 -2.51 -11.06 -4.76
CA TYR A 102 -2.39 -9.65 -5.11
C TYR A 102 -3.77 -9.02 -5.37
N PHE A 103 -4.55 -9.62 -6.26
CA PHE A 103 -5.88 -9.09 -6.60
C PHE A 103 -6.91 -9.28 -5.48
N ASN A 104 -6.81 -10.33 -4.67
CA ASN A 104 -7.67 -10.50 -3.50
C ASN A 104 -7.44 -9.39 -2.47
N VAL A 105 -6.18 -9.02 -2.20
CA VAL A 105 -5.88 -7.91 -1.30
C VAL A 105 -6.49 -6.63 -1.85
N ASN A 106 -6.21 -6.30 -3.12
CA ASN A 106 -6.69 -5.07 -3.75
C ASN A 106 -8.23 -5.01 -3.82
N TYR A 107 -8.87 -6.09 -4.26
CA TYR A 107 -10.33 -6.19 -4.34
C TYR A 107 -10.97 -6.08 -2.96
N ASN A 108 -10.44 -6.76 -1.94
CA ASN A 108 -10.97 -6.64 -0.58
C ASN A 108 -10.71 -5.26 0.03
N THR A 109 -9.60 -4.59 -0.30
CA THR A 109 -9.38 -3.20 0.14
C THR A 109 -10.32 -2.23 -0.54
N GLN A 110 -10.62 -2.42 -1.83
CA GLN A 110 -11.57 -1.61 -2.58
C GLN A 110 -13.00 -1.86 -2.10
N ASN A 111 -13.44 -3.11 -1.98
CA ASN A 111 -14.73 -3.45 -1.38
C ASN A 111 -14.84 -2.94 0.05
N LYS A 112 -13.78 -3.00 0.86
CA LYS A 112 -13.77 -2.46 2.22
C LYS A 112 -13.84 -0.93 2.22
N PHE A 113 -13.26 -0.25 1.25
CA PHE A 113 -13.42 1.19 1.05
C PHE A 113 -14.84 1.53 0.64
N GLU A 114 -15.34 0.93 -0.44
CA GLU A 114 -16.69 1.13 -0.97
C GLU A 114 -17.75 0.82 0.09
N THR A 115 -17.66 -0.33 0.76
CA THR A 115 -18.50 -0.69 1.90
C THR A 115 -18.47 0.39 2.98
N LYS A 116 -17.29 0.86 3.39
CA LYS A 116 -17.20 1.91 4.41
C LYS A 116 -17.70 3.27 3.93
N VAL A 117 -17.64 3.57 2.63
CA VAL A 117 -18.24 4.78 2.04
C VAL A 117 -19.76 4.64 2.01
N SER A 118 -20.29 3.52 1.50
CA SER A 118 -21.72 3.22 1.41
C SER A 118 -22.40 3.19 2.78
N TYR A 119 -21.71 2.71 3.82
CA TYR A 119 -22.21 2.72 5.20
C TYR A 119 -21.86 4.00 5.98
N ASN A 120 -21.34 5.06 5.33
CA ASN A 120 -20.92 6.32 5.99
C ASN A 120 -19.92 6.14 7.17
N LEU A 121 -19.18 5.02 7.17
CA LEU A 121 -18.19 4.69 8.20
C LEU A 121 -16.83 5.34 7.94
N ILE A 122 -16.64 5.97 6.77
CA ILE A 122 -15.50 6.86 6.50
C ILE A 122 -15.92 8.30 6.79
N ASN A 123 -15.14 8.96 7.64
CA ASN A 123 -15.25 10.40 7.84
C ASN A 123 -14.68 11.13 6.61
N LEU A 124 -15.51 11.31 5.59
CA LEU A 124 -15.14 11.96 4.32
C LEU A 124 -14.63 13.40 4.52
N LYS A 125 -15.08 14.10 5.57
CA LYS A 125 -14.53 15.42 5.94
C LYS A 125 -13.04 15.35 6.30
N LYS A 126 -12.61 14.29 6.98
CA LYS A 126 -11.19 14.06 7.34
C LYS A 126 -10.33 13.70 6.12
N LEU A 127 -10.92 13.02 5.13
CA LEU A 127 -10.23 12.70 3.88
C LEU A 127 -10.08 13.95 3.01
N GLN A 128 -11.15 14.72 2.86
CA GLN A 128 -11.15 15.99 2.13
C GLN A 128 -10.16 16.99 2.76
N SER A 129 -10.10 17.06 4.10
CA SER A 129 -9.11 17.92 4.78
C SER A 129 -7.67 17.48 4.53
N LYS A 130 -7.40 16.17 4.42
CA LYS A 130 -6.06 15.64 4.10
C LYS A 130 -5.64 15.95 2.66
N ILE A 131 -6.53 15.72 1.71
CA ILE A 131 -6.28 16.04 0.29
C ILE A 131 -6.06 17.54 0.10
N TYR A 132 -6.85 18.37 0.81
CA TYR A 132 -6.68 19.81 0.80
C TYR A 132 -5.35 20.25 1.44
N GLN A 133 -4.91 19.57 2.50
CA GLN A 133 -3.61 19.80 3.14
C GLN A 133 -2.42 19.39 2.26
N GLU A 134 -2.55 18.34 1.46
CA GLU A 134 -1.50 17.88 0.53
C GLU A 134 -1.33 18.79 -0.69
N ASN A 135 -2.40 19.48 -1.11
CA ASN A 135 -2.41 20.36 -2.29
C ASN A 135 -2.03 21.83 -2.01
N ILE A 136 -1.92 22.23 -0.74
CA ILE A 136 -1.41 23.54 -0.36
C ILE A 136 0.08 23.40 -0.09
N SER A 137 0.92 24.33 -0.59
CA SER A 137 2.35 24.32 -0.28
C SER A 137 2.56 24.20 1.24
N ALA A 138 3.30 23.17 1.65
CA ALA A 138 3.45 22.80 3.06
C ALA A 138 3.95 23.97 3.94
N GLU A 139 4.70 24.91 3.34
CA GLU A 139 5.15 26.18 3.94
C GLU A 139 3.97 27.07 4.39
N ASN A 140 2.95 27.27 3.54
CA ASN A 140 1.87 28.22 3.80
C ASN A 140 0.87 27.68 4.83
N TYR A 141 0.59 26.37 4.81
CA TYR A 141 -0.33 25.76 5.77
C TYR A 141 0.26 25.70 7.18
N LYS A 142 1.55 25.37 7.32
CA LYS A 142 2.25 25.39 8.61
C LYS A 142 2.21 26.79 9.24
N ASN A 143 2.47 27.83 8.46
CA ASN A 143 2.47 29.21 8.94
C ASN A 143 1.08 29.67 9.41
N LEU A 144 0.01 29.35 8.66
CA LEU A 144 -1.37 29.69 9.06
C LEU A 144 -1.86 28.89 10.27
N ALA A 145 -1.54 27.60 10.34
CA ALA A 145 -1.89 26.76 11.48
C ALA A 145 -1.15 27.20 12.75
N TYR A 146 0.13 27.56 12.63
CA TYR A 146 0.92 28.09 13.73
C TYR A 146 0.34 29.41 14.26
N GLN A 147 -0.01 30.35 13.38
CA GLN A 147 -0.63 31.62 13.78
C GLN A 147 -1.97 31.42 14.52
N LYS A 148 -2.80 30.48 14.07
CA LYS A 148 -4.07 30.14 14.74
C LYS A 148 -3.84 29.51 16.10
N ILE A 149 -2.82 28.66 16.24
CA ILE A 149 -2.46 28.04 17.53
C ILE A 149 -1.93 29.09 18.51
N GLU A 150 -1.03 29.98 18.07
CA GLU A 150 -0.50 31.06 18.92
C GLU A 150 -1.60 32.01 19.37
N LYS A 151 -2.53 32.37 18.48
CA LYS A 151 -3.73 33.14 18.84
C LYS A 151 -4.64 32.37 19.80
N LEU A 152 -4.76 31.05 19.67
CA LEU A 152 -5.61 30.27 20.58
C LEU A 152 -5.02 30.25 21.98
N LYS A 153 -3.70 30.08 22.11
CA LYS A 153 -2.97 30.02 23.39
C LYS A 153 -3.27 31.23 24.29
N THR A 154 -3.48 32.42 23.73
CA THR A 154 -3.81 33.62 24.52
C THR A 154 -5.16 33.55 25.26
N TYR A 155 -6.04 32.62 24.90
CA TYR A 155 -7.36 32.46 25.51
C TYR A 155 -7.47 31.21 26.39
N LEU A 156 -6.42 30.39 26.45
CA LEU A 156 -6.41 29.13 27.20
C LEU A 156 -5.98 29.38 28.64
N ASN A 157 -6.55 28.60 29.57
CA ASN A 157 -6.06 28.57 30.95
C ASN A 157 -4.84 27.63 31.07
N ASP A 158 -4.17 27.63 32.21
CA ASP A 158 -2.93 26.86 32.42
C ASP A 158 -3.11 25.36 32.16
N GLN A 159 -4.27 24.80 32.52
CA GLN A 159 -4.58 23.39 32.28
C GLN A 159 -4.69 23.09 30.78
N GLU A 160 -5.45 23.90 30.05
CA GLU A 160 -5.63 23.78 28.60
C GLU A 160 -4.35 24.06 27.82
N LEU A 161 -3.54 25.02 28.25
CA LEU A 161 -2.21 25.30 27.69
C LEU A 161 -1.30 24.09 27.85
N CYS A 162 -1.20 23.57 29.07
CA CYS A 162 -0.42 22.37 29.37
C CYS A 162 -0.89 21.18 28.52
N TYR A 163 -2.20 21.06 28.22
CA TYR A 163 -2.73 20.03 27.30
C TYR A 163 -2.19 20.20 25.88
N ILE A 164 -2.32 21.39 25.31
CA ILE A 164 -1.96 21.65 23.91
C ILE A 164 -0.46 21.52 23.70
N GLU A 165 0.36 22.09 24.59
CA GLU A 165 1.82 22.02 24.47
C GLU A 165 2.33 20.58 24.52
N SER A 166 1.73 19.79 25.39
CA SER A 166 2.00 18.36 25.51
C SER A 166 1.62 17.57 24.27
N TYR A 167 0.43 17.86 23.73
CA TYR A 167 -0.06 17.26 22.50
C TYR A 167 0.82 17.61 21.30
N LEU A 168 1.28 18.86 21.19
CA LEU A 168 2.16 19.33 20.12
C LEU A 168 3.56 18.72 20.20
N ASN A 169 4.09 18.53 21.41
CA ASN A 169 5.43 18.01 21.64
C ASN A 169 5.49 16.46 21.66
N ASN A 170 4.37 15.76 21.41
CA ASN A 170 4.25 14.30 21.56
C ASN A 170 4.78 13.80 22.92
N SER A 171 4.70 14.64 23.96
CA SER A 171 5.17 14.33 25.29
C SER A 171 3.97 14.13 26.20
N LYS A 172 4.02 13.10 27.05
CA LYS A 172 3.03 12.94 28.12
C LYS A 172 3.48 13.79 29.31
N PRO A 173 2.80 14.91 29.61
CA PRO A 173 3.08 15.70 30.80
C PRO A 173 2.79 14.84 32.02
N LYS A 174 3.70 14.89 32.99
CA LYS A 174 3.62 14.10 34.22
C LYS A 174 2.32 14.36 34.99
N GLU A 175 1.73 15.55 34.83
CA GLU A 175 0.46 15.98 35.44
C GLU A 175 -0.78 15.28 34.84
N TYR A 176 -0.73 14.86 33.57
CA TYR A 176 -1.85 14.19 32.89
C TYR A 176 -1.96 12.71 33.18
N ASN A 177 -0.93 12.10 33.79
CA ASN A 177 -1.02 10.74 34.30
C ASN A 177 -2.07 10.61 35.42
N PHE A 178 -2.52 11.74 36.00
CA PHE A 178 -3.49 11.77 37.09
C PHE A 178 -4.90 12.22 36.67
N TYR A 179 -5.11 12.64 35.42
CA TYR A 179 -6.44 13.03 34.95
C TYR A 179 -7.24 11.83 34.46
N SER A 180 -8.52 11.78 34.85
CA SER A 180 -9.47 10.82 34.30
C SER A 180 -9.83 11.17 32.85
N THR A 181 -10.29 10.17 32.10
CA THR A 181 -10.80 10.36 30.73
C THR A 181 -11.89 11.43 30.66
N SER A 182 -12.73 11.53 31.70
CA SER A 182 -13.78 12.56 31.79
C SER A 182 -13.18 13.97 31.85
N LYS A 183 -12.12 14.17 32.66
CA LYS A 183 -11.48 15.49 32.78
C LYS A 183 -10.76 15.90 31.50
N ILE A 184 -10.15 14.94 30.82
CA ILE A 184 -9.53 15.18 29.50
C ILE A 184 -10.59 15.61 28.47
N ASN A 185 -11.75 14.96 28.47
CA ASN A 185 -12.84 15.32 27.57
C ASN A 185 -13.41 16.72 27.85
N GLU A 186 -13.48 17.12 29.12
CA GLU A 186 -13.88 18.47 29.53
C GLU A 186 -12.89 19.54 29.03
N ILE A 187 -11.58 19.31 29.22
CA ILE A 187 -10.52 20.21 28.73
C ILE A 187 -10.61 20.35 27.20
N LEU A 188 -10.77 19.23 26.49
CA LEU A 188 -10.94 19.23 25.02
C LEU A 188 -12.19 20.00 24.58
N HIS A 189 -13.30 19.86 25.30
CA HIS A 189 -14.53 20.58 25.01
C HIS A 189 -14.32 22.10 25.15
N ASN A 190 -13.69 22.54 26.25
CA ASN A 190 -13.42 23.97 26.51
C ASN A 190 -12.47 24.58 25.48
N ILE A 191 -11.42 23.85 25.08
CA ILE A 191 -10.50 24.28 24.01
C ILE A 191 -11.28 24.47 22.70
N LYS A 192 -12.20 23.55 22.38
CA LYS A 192 -13.00 23.60 21.16
C LYS A 192 -13.97 24.78 21.15
N GLU A 193 -14.63 25.05 22.27
CA GLU A 193 -15.48 26.24 22.46
C GLU A 193 -14.70 27.54 22.24
N LYS A 194 -13.51 27.65 22.86
CA LYS A 194 -12.63 28.82 22.69
C LYS A 194 -12.12 28.98 21.26
N TYR A 195 -11.77 27.87 20.61
CA TYR A 195 -11.39 27.89 19.20
C TYR A 195 -12.52 28.44 18.34
N ASN A 196 -13.74 27.92 18.46
CA ASN A 196 -14.88 28.39 17.68
C ASN A 196 -15.27 29.84 17.96
N LYS A 197 -14.97 30.35 19.17
CA LYS A 197 -15.32 31.71 19.59
C LYS A 197 -14.30 32.76 19.16
N TYR A 198 -13.00 32.42 19.17
CA TYR A 198 -11.91 33.41 19.06
C TYR A 198 -11.02 33.24 17.81
N ILE A 199 -11.08 32.09 17.13
CA ILE A 199 -10.28 31.76 15.94
C ILE A 199 -11.17 31.66 14.70
#